data_AF-A0A4R4DZQ4-F1
#
_entry.id   AF-A0A4R4DZQ4-F1
#
_cell.length_a   1.000
_cell.length_b   1.000
_cell.length_c   1.000
_cell.angle_alpha   90.00
_cell.angle_beta   90.00
_cell.angle_gamma   90.00
#
_symmetry.space_group_name_H-M   'P 1'
#
loop_
_entity.id
_entity.type
_entity.pdbx_description
1 polymer ?
#
loop_
_entity_poly.entity_id
_entity_poly.type
_entity_poly.pdbx_seq_one_letter_code
_entity_poly.pdbx_strand_id
1 'polypeptide(L)'
;MTVSEKTRPAGTEVASVRDRILDVAQGLFADHGFSATSTRAIAQAAGVNLAQLHYHFGAKKDLFKAAYLRGAVQVTEARSRALAEARASHGADPIPLGALVRSFVTPFMLAGKTAEGRATMRMHARLHTEPGDISKEVLSTVYDETTLAYVAEFQKVLPHLGHETLCWRLYFMMGAYRYTLLRTGRLEAMSGGACDSGDFDRAVAEIVPFLCAGLSAA
;
A
#
# COMPACT_ATOMS: atom_id res chain seq x y z
N MET A 1 52.46 -15.82 -12.91
CA MET A 1 51.39 -16.83 -13.08
C MET A 1 50.39 -16.63 -11.97
N THR A 2 49.17 -16.31 -12.36
CA THR A 2 48.07 -15.79 -11.55
C THR A 2 47.43 -16.85 -10.65
N VAL A 3 47.01 -16.41 -9.48
CA VAL A 3 46.23 -17.14 -8.48
C VAL A 3 44.76 -17.21 -8.91
N SER A 4 44.18 -18.40 -8.73
CA SER A 4 42.78 -18.74 -8.43
C SER A 4 41.75 -17.62 -8.29
N GLU A 5 40.61 -17.74 -8.99
CA GLU A 5 39.31 -17.55 -8.34
C GLU A 5 38.20 -18.33 -9.07
N LYS A 6 37.71 -19.37 -8.40
CA LYS A 6 36.61 -20.23 -8.83
C LYS A 6 35.30 -19.52 -8.48
N THR A 7 34.62 -18.98 -9.49
CA THR A 7 33.33 -18.31 -9.36
C THR A 7 32.30 -19.23 -8.69
N ARG A 8 31.75 -18.82 -7.55
CA ARG A 8 30.61 -19.47 -6.89
C ARG A 8 29.32 -19.10 -7.62
N PRO A 9 28.40 -20.04 -7.89
CA PRO A 9 27.10 -19.72 -8.49
C PRO A 9 26.21 -19.00 -7.47
N ALA A 10 25.38 -18.07 -7.97
CA ALA A 10 24.40 -17.32 -7.19
C ALA A 10 23.35 -18.28 -6.61
N GLY A 11 23.40 -18.49 -5.29
CA GLY A 11 22.44 -19.30 -4.57
C GLY A 11 21.17 -18.51 -4.24
N THR A 12 20.02 -19.15 -4.40
CA THR A 12 18.77 -18.79 -3.71
C THR A 12 19.04 -18.61 -2.21
N GLU A 13 19.00 -17.38 -1.70
CA GLU A 13 19.09 -17.11 -0.28
C GLU A 13 17.96 -17.83 0.47
N VAL A 14 18.31 -18.67 1.43
CA VAL A 14 17.34 -19.27 2.36
C VAL A 14 16.76 -18.13 3.18
N ALA A 15 15.46 -17.85 3.00
CA ALA A 15 14.77 -16.81 3.76
C ALA A 15 14.97 -17.00 5.26
N SER A 16 15.30 -15.91 5.97
CA SER A 16 15.60 -15.99 7.40
C SER A 16 14.36 -16.45 8.19
N VAL A 17 14.56 -16.97 9.41
CA VAL A 17 13.44 -17.31 10.32
C VAL A 17 12.53 -16.10 10.52
N ARG A 18 13.12 -14.90 10.61
CA ARG A 18 12.40 -13.64 10.73
C ARG A 18 11.52 -13.37 9.51
N ASP A 19 12.02 -13.56 8.30
CA ASP A 19 11.26 -13.29 7.06
C ASP A 19 10.10 -14.26 6.90
N ARG A 20 10.31 -15.54 7.20
CA ARG A 20 9.25 -16.54 7.20
C ARG A 20 8.13 -16.23 8.21
N ILE A 21 8.48 -15.73 9.40
CA ILE A 21 7.45 -15.27 10.36
C ILE A 21 6.67 -14.09 9.77
N LEU A 22 7.34 -13.14 9.10
CA LEU A 22 6.67 -12.00 8.47
C LEU A 22 5.77 -12.40 7.32
N ASP A 23 6.19 -13.33 6.45
CA ASP A 23 5.37 -13.85 5.35
C ASP A 23 4.04 -14.42 5.86
N VAL A 24 4.14 -15.30 6.86
CA VAL A 24 2.98 -15.95 7.48
C VAL A 24 2.11 -14.93 8.21
N ALA A 25 2.72 -14.03 8.98
CA ALA A 25 1.99 -13.00 9.71
C ALA A 25 1.23 -12.06 8.75
N GLN A 26 1.88 -11.60 7.67
CA GLN A 26 1.27 -10.73 6.68
C GLN A 26 0.06 -11.40 6.02
N GLY A 27 0.16 -12.68 5.65
CA GLY A 27 -0.96 -13.44 5.10
C GLY A 27 -2.13 -13.54 6.09
N LEU A 28 -1.87 -14.00 7.31
CA LEU A 28 -2.91 -14.17 8.33
C LEU A 28 -3.57 -12.85 8.73
N PHE A 29 -2.80 -11.77 8.88
CA PHE A 29 -3.36 -10.44 9.15
C PHE A 29 -4.13 -9.89 7.95
N ALA A 30 -3.68 -10.12 6.71
CA ALA A 30 -4.42 -9.73 5.51
C ALA A 30 -5.75 -10.49 5.35
N ASP A 31 -5.85 -11.71 5.89
CA ASP A 31 -7.05 -12.55 5.78
C ASP A 31 -8.03 -12.33 6.95
N HIS A 32 -7.51 -12.20 8.17
CA HIS A 32 -8.32 -12.21 9.39
C HIS A 32 -8.28 -10.90 10.18
N GLY A 33 -7.38 -9.98 9.84
CA GLY A 33 -7.14 -8.75 10.60
C GLY A 33 -6.34 -8.97 11.88
N PHE A 34 -6.04 -7.89 12.59
CA PHE A 34 -5.25 -7.93 13.81
C PHE A 34 -5.97 -8.75 14.88
N SER A 35 -7.20 -8.37 15.25
CA SER A 35 -7.90 -8.93 16.42
C SER A 35 -8.09 -10.45 16.35
N ALA A 36 -8.46 -10.99 15.19
CA ALA A 36 -8.75 -12.42 15.03
C ALA A 36 -7.49 -13.30 14.82
N THR A 37 -6.32 -12.71 14.59
CA THR A 37 -5.08 -13.47 14.36
C THR A 37 -4.32 -13.70 15.67
N SER A 38 -4.03 -14.94 16.06
CA SER A 38 -3.24 -15.23 17.27
C SER A 38 -1.75 -15.43 16.98
N THR A 39 -0.87 -15.04 17.91
CA THR A 39 0.60 -15.30 17.78
C THR A 39 0.93 -16.79 17.78
N ARG A 40 0.09 -17.64 18.40
CA ARG A 40 0.21 -19.10 18.34
C ARG A 40 -0.07 -19.63 16.93
N ALA A 41 -1.12 -19.15 16.28
CA ALA A 41 -1.43 -19.53 14.90
C ALA A 41 -0.29 -19.11 13.95
N ILE A 42 0.25 -17.91 14.12
CA ILE A 42 1.42 -17.44 13.35
C ILE A 42 2.64 -18.33 13.60
N ALA A 43 2.99 -18.60 14.86
CA ALA A 43 4.16 -19.42 15.20
C ALA A 43 4.04 -20.84 14.61
N GLN A 44 2.87 -21.45 14.74
CA GLN A 44 2.58 -22.76 14.16
C GLN A 44 2.73 -22.76 12.64
N ALA A 45 2.11 -21.80 11.95
CA ALA A 45 2.16 -21.70 10.49
C ALA A 45 3.57 -21.36 9.97
N ALA A 46 4.38 -20.61 10.76
CA ALA A 46 5.77 -20.31 10.43
C ALA A 46 6.75 -21.46 10.78
N GLY A 47 6.28 -22.51 11.47
CA GLY A 47 7.13 -23.62 11.90
C GLY A 47 8.17 -23.21 12.95
N VAL A 48 7.79 -22.30 13.86
CA VAL A 48 8.63 -21.83 14.98
C VAL A 48 7.88 -22.00 16.30
N ASN A 49 8.61 -22.02 17.42
CA ASN A 49 7.96 -21.96 18.72
C ASN A 49 7.61 -20.52 19.11
N LEU A 50 6.71 -20.36 20.09
CA LEU A 50 6.23 -19.06 20.52
C LEU A 50 7.34 -18.19 21.14
N ALA A 51 8.32 -18.79 21.80
CA ALA A 51 9.46 -18.08 22.38
C ALA A 51 10.36 -17.47 21.28
N GLN A 52 10.60 -18.18 20.18
CA GLN A 52 11.34 -17.68 19.01
C GLN A 52 10.60 -16.51 18.34
N LEU A 53 9.27 -16.60 18.21
CA LEU A 53 8.48 -15.49 17.68
C LEU A 53 8.60 -14.25 18.58
N HIS A 54 8.44 -14.41 19.89
CA HIS A 54 8.61 -13.32 20.85
C HIS A 54 10.02 -12.76 20.89
N TYR A 55 11.05 -13.61 20.71
CA TYR A 55 12.43 -13.16 20.60
C TYR A 55 12.64 -12.22 19.40
N HIS A 56 12.02 -12.53 18.25
CA HIS A 56 12.18 -11.73 17.04
C HIS A 56 11.34 -10.44 17.03
N PHE A 57 10.13 -10.47 17.59
CA PHE A 57 9.16 -9.39 17.40
C PHE A 57 8.57 -8.82 18.69
N GLY A 58 8.79 -9.42 19.85
CA GLY A 58 8.19 -8.94 21.10
C GLY A 58 6.66 -9.11 21.08
N ALA A 59 5.92 -7.99 21.10
CA ALA A 59 4.46 -8.02 21.16
C ALA A 59 3.83 -8.28 19.79
N LYS A 60 2.57 -8.75 19.79
CA LYS A 60 1.78 -8.95 18.55
C LYS A 60 1.64 -7.67 17.73
N LYS A 61 1.54 -6.51 18.40
CA LYS A 61 1.46 -5.19 17.76
C LYS A 61 2.71 -4.86 16.95
N ASP A 62 3.88 -5.16 17.49
CA ASP A 62 5.17 -4.95 16.83
C ASP A 62 5.33 -5.89 15.63
N LEU A 63 4.89 -7.15 15.75
CA LEU A 63 4.83 -8.08 14.63
C LEU A 63 3.88 -7.59 13.53
N PHE A 64 2.69 -7.10 13.88
CA PHE A 64 1.74 -6.53 12.92
C PHE A 64 2.35 -5.34 12.17
N LYS A 65 2.96 -4.41 12.92
CA LYS A 65 3.67 -3.25 12.36
C LYS A 65 4.78 -3.70 11.41
N ALA A 66 5.63 -4.63 11.82
CA ALA A 66 6.72 -5.14 11.00
C ALA A 66 6.24 -5.82 9.72
N ALA A 67 5.19 -6.65 9.80
CA ALA A 67 4.57 -7.32 8.65
C ALA A 67 3.96 -6.30 7.68
N TYR A 68 3.31 -5.26 8.21
CA TYR A 68 2.75 -4.19 7.42
C TYR A 68 3.81 -3.38 6.67
N LEU A 69 4.83 -2.93 7.39
CA LEU A 69 5.87 -2.02 6.88
C LEU A 69 6.63 -2.61 5.69
N ARG A 70 6.85 -3.93 5.68
CA ARG A 70 7.62 -4.62 4.63
C ARG A 70 7.10 -4.30 3.22
N GLY A 71 5.78 -4.36 3.01
CA GLY A 71 5.19 -4.00 1.73
C GLY A 71 4.83 -2.52 1.61
N ALA A 72 4.44 -1.88 2.72
CA ALA A 72 3.97 -0.50 2.70
C ALA A 72 5.07 0.51 2.35
N VAL A 73 6.32 0.26 2.76
CA VAL A 73 7.48 1.11 2.45
C VAL A 73 7.70 1.17 0.94
N GLN A 74 7.74 0.01 0.26
CA GLN A 74 7.97 -0.06 -1.18
C GLN A 74 6.94 0.75 -1.98
N VAL A 75 5.67 0.66 -1.60
CA VAL A 75 4.57 1.36 -2.28
C VAL A 75 4.61 2.87 -1.99
N THR A 76 4.96 3.24 -0.77
CA THR A 76 5.10 4.65 -0.38
C THR A 76 6.28 5.31 -1.07
N GLU A 77 7.43 4.64 -1.13
CA GLU A 77 8.60 5.09 -1.89
C GLU A 77 8.27 5.23 -3.37
N ALA A 78 7.54 4.28 -3.97
CA ALA A 78 7.09 4.39 -5.35
C ALA A 78 6.17 5.61 -5.57
N ARG A 79 5.30 5.93 -4.61
CA ARG A 79 4.45 7.13 -4.65
C ARG A 79 5.26 8.42 -4.48
N SER A 80 6.25 8.45 -3.60
CA SER A 80 7.17 9.59 -3.44
C SER A 80 8.02 9.83 -4.69
N ARG A 81 8.57 8.76 -5.30
CA ARG A 81 9.28 8.84 -6.58
C ARG A 81 8.39 9.39 -7.69
N ALA A 82 7.16 8.87 -7.82
CA ALA A 82 6.22 9.34 -8.83
C ALA A 82 5.86 10.83 -8.65
N LEU A 83 5.78 11.34 -7.42
CA LEU A 83 5.58 12.76 -7.15
C LEU A 83 6.79 13.58 -7.59
N ALA A 84 8.00 13.13 -7.22
CA ALA A 84 9.25 13.80 -7.56
C ALA A 84 9.45 13.87 -9.09
N GLU A 85 9.18 12.77 -9.81
CA GLU A 85 9.23 12.71 -11.27
C GLU A 85 8.21 13.65 -11.92
N ALA A 86 6.97 13.67 -11.42
CA ALA A 86 5.95 14.60 -11.89
C ALA A 86 6.37 16.06 -11.63
N ARG A 87 7.02 16.35 -10.50
CA ARG A 87 7.52 17.69 -10.20
C ARG A 87 8.69 18.10 -11.09
N ALA A 88 9.67 17.23 -11.27
CA ALA A 88 10.80 17.47 -12.16
C ALA A 88 10.35 17.74 -13.60
N SER A 89 9.32 17.03 -14.08
CA SER A 89 8.80 17.17 -15.45
C SER A 89 8.08 18.50 -15.71
N HIS A 90 7.59 19.18 -14.67
CA HIS A 90 6.78 20.40 -14.80
C HIS A 90 7.46 21.64 -14.18
N GLY A 91 8.60 21.48 -13.51
CA GLY A 91 9.36 22.58 -12.92
C GLY A 91 8.51 23.43 -11.95
N ALA A 92 8.43 24.73 -12.25
CA ALA A 92 7.68 25.70 -11.45
C ALA A 92 6.16 25.68 -11.72
N ASP A 93 5.73 25.15 -12.88
CA ASP A 93 4.32 25.14 -13.25
C ASP A 93 3.54 24.11 -12.41
N PRO A 94 2.25 24.35 -12.13
CA PRO A 94 1.41 23.34 -11.47
C PRO A 94 1.36 22.02 -12.25
N ILE A 95 1.42 20.88 -11.54
CA ILE A 95 1.21 19.56 -12.17
C ILE A 95 -0.24 19.50 -12.68
N PRO A 96 -0.50 19.10 -13.93
CA PRO A 96 -1.87 18.86 -14.39
C PRO A 96 -2.60 17.90 -13.45
N LEU A 97 -3.84 18.22 -13.07
CA LEU A 97 -4.61 17.46 -12.07
C LEU A 97 -4.65 15.95 -12.39
N GLY A 98 -4.89 15.59 -13.65
CA GLY A 98 -4.89 14.19 -14.10
C GLY A 98 -3.56 13.47 -13.90
N ALA A 99 -2.43 14.16 -14.10
CA ALA A 99 -1.11 13.60 -13.86
C ALA A 99 -0.84 13.43 -12.36
N LEU A 100 -1.27 14.40 -11.53
CA LEU A 100 -1.11 14.34 -10.07
C LEU A 100 -1.99 13.25 -9.43
N VAL A 101 -3.24 13.10 -9.87
CA VAL A 101 -4.12 12.00 -9.44
C VAL A 101 -3.52 10.66 -9.86
N ARG A 102 -3.08 10.55 -11.13
CA ARG A 102 -2.48 9.31 -11.65
C ARG A 102 -1.24 8.91 -10.86
N SER A 103 -0.32 9.83 -10.56
CA SER A 103 0.89 9.52 -9.79
C SER A 103 0.57 9.10 -8.36
N PHE A 104 -0.52 9.60 -7.78
CA PHE A 104 -0.97 9.19 -6.45
C PHE A 104 -1.53 7.75 -6.42
N VAL A 105 -2.40 7.40 -7.37
CA VAL A 105 -3.16 6.14 -7.34
C VAL A 105 -2.40 4.95 -7.94
N THR A 106 -1.62 5.19 -8.99
CA THR A 106 -1.00 4.12 -9.80
C THR A 106 -0.05 3.23 -9.00
N PRO A 107 0.85 3.73 -8.14
CA PRO A 107 1.77 2.89 -7.38
C PRO A 107 1.07 1.82 -6.53
N PHE A 108 -0.07 2.15 -5.91
CA PHE A 108 -0.86 1.21 -5.11
C PHE A 108 -1.58 0.18 -5.98
N MET A 109 -2.15 0.61 -7.10
CA MET A 109 -2.85 -0.29 -8.03
C MET A 109 -1.87 -1.29 -8.67
N LEU A 110 -0.72 -0.82 -9.13
CA LEU A 110 0.29 -1.68 -9.76
C LEU A 110 0.97 -2.62 -8.75
N ALA A 111 1.14 -2.20 -7.49
CA ALA A 111 1.59 -3.11 -6.44
C ALA A 111 0.66 -4.32 -6.31
N GLY A 112 -0.65 -4.15 -6.55
CA GLY A 112 -1.63 -5.24 -6.59
C GLY A 112 -1.43 -6.28 -7.71
N LYS A 113 -0.55 -6.07 -8.70
CA LYS A 113 -0.33 -7.04 -9.78
C LYS A 113 0.44 -8.29 -9.31
N THR A 114 1.31 -8.17 -8.30
CA THR A 114 2.07 -9.33 -7.77
C THR A 114 1.32 -10.02 -6.62
N ALA A 115 1.59 -11.30 -6.37
CA ALA A 115 0.95 -12.03 -5.28
C ALA A 115 1.28 -11.43 -3.91
N GLU A 116 2.54 -11.07 -3.69
CA GLU A 116 3.01 -10.40 -2.48
C GLU A 116 2.33 -9.03 -2.31
N GLY A 117 2.32 -8.20 -3.36
CA GLY A 117 1.70 -6.89 -3.30
C GLY A 117 0.19 -6.95 -3.13
N ARG A 118 -0.52 -7.98 -3.63
CA ARG A 118 -1.93 -8.22 -3.28
C ARG A 118 -2.13 -8.42 -1.78
N ALA A 119 -1.28 -9.21 -1.12
CA ALA A 119 -1.39 -9.41 0.31
C ALA A 119 -1.16 -8.09 1.07
N THR A 120 -0.15 -7.30 0.66
CA THR A 120 0.09 -5.95 1.21
C THR A 120 -1.11 -5.04 1.01
N MET A 121 -1.69 -5.00 -0.19
CA MET A 121 -2.84 -4.12 -0.49
C MET A 121 -4.09 -4.51 0.27
N ARG A 122 -4.35 -5.82 0.45
CA ARG A 122 -5.44 -6.29 1.32
C ARG A 122 -5.22 -5.88 2.78
N MET A 123 -4.00 -6.03 3.29
CA MET A 123 -3.65 -5.59 4.65
C MET A 123 -3.78 -4.06 4.81
N HIS A 124 -3.34 -3.26 3.82
CA HIS A 124 -3.52 -1.79 3.79
C HIS A 124 -4.99 -1.38 3.75
N ALA A 125 -5.82 -2.04 2.95
CA ALA A 125 -7.24 -1.76 2.92
C ALA A 125 -7.90 -2.09 4.29
N ARG A 126 -7.53 -3.22 4.92
CA ARG A 126 -8.02 -3.62 6.24
C ARG A 126 -7.55 -2.72 7.38
N LEU A 127 -6.35 -2.15 7.31
CA LEU A 127 -5.79 -1.26 8.35
C LEU A 127 -6.78 -0.17 8.77
N HIS A 128 -7.61 0.32 7.84
CA HIS A 128 -8.60 1.36 8.10
C HIS A 128 -9.79 0.91 8.97
N THR A 129 -9.90 -0.39 9.22
CA THR A 129 -10.93 -1.02 10.07
C THR A 129 -10.35 -1.72 11.31
N GLU A 130 -9.02 -1.67 11.49
CA GLU A 130 -8.35 -2.16 12.70
C GLU A 130 -8.54 -1.20 13.88
N PRO A 131 -8.28 -1.65 15.13
CA PRO A 131 -8.32 -0.79 16.30
C PRO A 131 -7.54 0.51 16.12
N GLY A 132 -8.14 1.63 16.54
CA GLY A 132 -7.66 2.96 16.18
C GLY A 132 -6.24 3.30 16.66
N ASP A 133 -5.76 2.69 17.74
CA ASP A 133 -4.40 2.85 18.24
C ASP A 133 -3.36 2.17 17.35
N ILE A 134 -3.70 1.04 16.71
CA ILE A 134 -2.84 0.34 15.75
C ILE A 134 -2.84 1.09 14.43
N SER A 135 -4.03 1.41 13.92
CA SER A 135 -4.19 2.07 12.62
C SER A 135 -3.50 3.43 12.59
N LYS A 136 -3.70 4.26 13.62
CA LYS A 136 -3.07 5.59 13.69
C LYS A 136 -1.56 5.50 13.71
N GLU A 137 -0.98 4.63 14.53
CA GLU A 137 0.47 4.51 14.64
C GLU A 137 1.12 4.05 13.33
N VAL A 138 0.52 3.05 12.68
CA VAL A 138 1.05 2.53 11.41
C VAL A 138 0.88 3.56 10.29
N LEU A 139 -0.29 4.20 10.19
CA LEU A 139 -0.54 5.21 9.18
C LEU A 139 0.41 6.39 9.33
N SER A 140 0.60 6.89 10.56
CA SER A 140 1.47 8.04 10.83
C SER A 140 2.94 7.75 10.53
N THR A 141 3.38 6.52 10.79
CA THR A 141 4.78 6.12 10.54
C THR A 141 5.11 6.07 9.05
N VAL A 142 4.14 5.74 8.19
CA VAL A 142 4.41 5.41 6.78
C VAL A 142 3.91 6.47 5.82
N TYR A 143 2.71 7.01 6.02
CA TYR A 143 2.02 7.73 4.96
C TYR A 143 1.96 9.23 5.14
N ASP A 144 2.16 9.76 6.35
CA ASP A 144 1.92 11.18 6.64
C ASP A 144 2.80 12.07 5.77
N GLU A 145 4.10 11.81 5.70
CA GLU A 145 5.04 12.63 4.92
C GLU A 145 4.63 12.68 3.44
N THR A 146 4.47 11.53 2.79
CA THR A 146 4.08 11.47 1.38
C THR A 146 2.69 12.07 1.17
N THR A 147 1.72 11.82 2.06
CA THR A 147 0.36 12.34 1.91
C THR A 147 0.33 13.86 2.02
N LEU A 148 1.03 14.44 3.00
CA LEU A 148 1.12 15.89 3.18
C LEU A 148 1.83 16.57 2.01
N ALA A 149 2.86 15.94 1.43
CA ALA A 149 3.50 16.43 0.21
C ALA A 149 2.52 16.51 -0.97
N TYR A 150 1.67 15.50 -1.16
CA TYR A 150 0.62 15.55 -2.17
C TYR A 150 -0.47 16.58 -1.85
N VAL A 151 -0.88 16.73 -0.58
CA VAL A 151 -1.85 17.77 -0.19
C VAL A 151 -1.34 19.16 -0.60
N ALA A 152 -0.06 19.44 -0.40
CA ALA A 152 0.55 20.70 -0.82
C ALA A 152 0.49 20.90 -2.34
N GLU A 153 0.78 19.87 -3.15
CA GLU A 153 0.67 19.96 -4.61
C GLU A 153 -0.78 20.08 -5.07
N PHE A 154 -1.72 19.34 -4.48
CA PHE A 154 -3.14 19.47 -4.80
C PHE A 154 -3.68 20.87 -4.49
N GLN A 155 -3.23 21.50 -3.40
CA GLN A 155 -3.64 22.87 -3.06
C GLN A 155 -3.16 23.90 -4.11
N LYS A 156 -2.00 23.68 -4.73
CA LYS A 156 -1.50 24.52 -5.83
C LYS A 156 -2.34 24.36 -7.10
N VAL A 157 -2.80 23.14 -7.38
CA VAL A 157 -3.59 22.80 -8.58
C VAL A 157 -5.06 23.21 -8.41
N LEU A 158 -5.58 23.19 -7.18
CA LEU A 158 -6.96 23.51 -6.84
C LEU A 158 -7.03 24.69 -5.85
N PRO A 159 -6.49 25.89 -6.21
CA PRO A 159 -6.35 27.01 -5.27
C PRO A 159 -7.69 27.63 -4.87
N HIS A 160 -8.76 27.35 -5.62
CA HIS A 160 -10.11 27.80 -5.33
C HIS A 160 -10.77 27.03 -4.17
N LEU A 161 -10.23 25.86 -3.80
CA LEU A 161 -10.74 25.07 -2.68
C LEU A 161 -10.05 25.50 -1.38
N GLY A 162 -10.86 25.71 -0.34
CA GLY A 162 -10.35 25.80 1.02
C GLY A 162 -9.69 24.49 1.47
N HIS A 163 -8.71 24.59 2.37
CA HIS A 163 -7.92 23.45 2.84
C HIS A 163 -8.78 22.31 3.41
N GLU A 164 -9.81 22.64 4.19
CA GLU A 164 -10.73 21.64 4.77
C GLU A 164 -11.47 20.85 3.70
N THR A 165 -12.05 21.53 2.71
CA THR A 165 -12.73 20.90 1.58
C THR A 165 -11.77 20.01 0.78
N LEU A 166 -10.54 20.49 0.55
CA LEU A 166 -9.52 19.69 -0.13
C LEU A 166 -9.21 18.41 0.66
N CYS A 167 -9.01 18.49 1.97
CA CYS A 167 -8.75 17.32 2.83
C CYS A 167 -9.90 16.30 2.76
N TRP A 168 -11.17 16.75 2.82
CA TRP A 168 -12.32 15.86 2.63
C TRP A 168 -12.34 15.20 1.25
N ARG A 169 -12.10 15.96 0.19
CA ARG A 169 -12.07 15.44 -1.18
C ARG A 169 -10.94 14.43 -1.40
N LEU A 170 -9.76 14.69 -0.83
CA LEU A 170 -8.65 13.73 -0.84
C LEU A 170 -8.97 12.49 0.01
N TYR A 171 -9.69 12.64 1.12
CA TYR A 171 -10.17 11.50 1.90
C TYR A 171 -11.12 10.61 1.09
N PHE A 172 -12.09 11.20 0.38
CA PHE A 172 -12.99 10.45 -0.51
C PHE A 172 -12.23 9.77 -1.66
N MET A 173 -11.29 10.49 -2.28
CA MET A 173 -10.40 9.93 -3.29
C MET A 173 -9.69 8.68 -2.76
N MET A 174 -9.17 8.75 -1.54
CA MET A 174 -8.48 7.62 -0.95
C MET A 174 -9.38 6.44 -0.66
N GLY A 175 -10.62 6.68 -0.22
CA GLY A 175 -11.63 5.63 -0.05
C GLY A 175 -11.94 4.92 -1.36
N ALA A 176 -12.13 5.68 -2.44
CA ALA A 176 -12.51 5.15 -3.75
C ALA A 176 -11.47 4.14 -4.29
N TYR A 177 -10.18 4.51 -4.33
CA TYR A 177 -9.17 3.59 -4.87
C TYR A 177 -8.88 2.41 -3.93
N ARG A 178 -9.00 2.60 -2.61
CA ARG A 178 -8.81 1.51 -1.62
C ARG A 178 -9.89 0.45 -1.72
N TYR A 179 -11.13 0.85 -2.02
CA TYR A 179 -12.21 -0.10 -2.25
C TYR A 179 -11.91 -1.03 -3.43
N THR A 180 -11.37 -0.50 -4.52
CA THR A 180 -10.94 -1.30 -5.68
C THR A 180 -9.91 -2.37 -5.29
N LEU A 181 -8.98 -2.07 -4.37
CA LEU A 181 -7.96 -3.01 -3.90
C LEU A 181 -8.52 -4.20 -3.12
N LEU A 182 -9.74 -4.08 -2.56
CA LEU A 182 -10.36 -5.15 -1.78
C LEU A 182 -10.78 -6.34 -2.64
N ARG A 183 -11.03 -6.14 -3.94
CA ARG A 183 -11.47 -7.18 -4.89
C ARG A 183 -12.55 -8.10 -4.30
N THR A 184 -13.64 -7.48 -3.87
CA THR A 184 -14.74 -8.15 -3.16
C THR A 184 -15.58 -9.07 -4.03
N GLY A 185 -15.31 -9.15 -5.35
CA GLY A 185 -16.18 -9.81 -6.33
C GLY A 185 -17.42 -8.98 -6.71
N ARG A 186 -17.60 -7.80 -6.11
CA ARG A 186 -18.80 -6.98 -6.30
C ARG A 186 -18.89 -6.39 -7.69
N LEU A 187 -17.76 -6.01 -8.28
CA LEU A 187 -17.70 -5.43 -9.64
C LEU A 187 -18.11 -6.48 -10.68
N GLU A 188 -17.57 -7.68 -10.57
CA GLU A 188 -17.89 -8.84 -11.40
C GLU A 188 -19.39 -9.15 -11.29
N ALA A 189 -19.93 -9.20 -10.07
CA ALA A 189 -21.35 -9.46 -9.84
C ALA A 189 -22.25 -8.36 -10.42
N MET A 190 -21.90 -7.07 -10.26
CA MET A 190 -22.67 -5.94 -10.77
C MET A 190 -22.64 -5.86 -12.30
N SER A 191 -21.52 -6.22 -12.91
CA SER A 191 -21.31 -6.17 -14.36
C SER A 191 -21.77 -7.45 -15.08
N GLY A 192 -22.28 -8.45 -14.36
CA GLY A 192 -22.60 -9.76 -14.95
C GLY A 192 -21.36 -10.47 -15.52
N GLY A 193 -20.19 -10.23 -14.94
CA GLY A 193 -18.91 -10.78 -15.37
C GLY A 193 -18.20 -9.99 -16.48
N ALA A 194 -18.75 -8.86 -16.93
CA ALA A 194 -18.14 -8.05 -17.99
C ALA A 194 -16.90 -7.25 -17.52
N CYS A 195 -16.71 -7.08 -16.22
CA CYS A 195 -15.56 -6.40 -15.64
C CYS A 195 -14.77 -7.32 -14.70
N ASP A 196 -13.44 -7.17 -14.70
CA ASP A 196 -12.53 -7.83 -13.76
C ASP A 196 -11.90 -6.81 -12.82
N SER A 197 -12.12 -6.94 -11.52
CA SER A 197 -11.49 -6.10 -10.49
C SER A 197 -9.98 -6.30 -10.37
N GLY A 198 -9.43 -7.34 -11.01
CA GLY A 198 -8.00 -7.57 -11.17
C GLY A 198 -7.34 -6.82 -12.32
N ASP A 199 -8.12 -6.23 -13.24
CA ASP A 199 -7.58 -5.40 -14.33
C ASP A 199 -7.26 -3.99 -13.82
N PHE A 200 -6.07 -3.87 -13.21
CA PHE A 200 -5.61 -2.61 -12.64
C PHE A 200 -5.37 -1.51 -13.69
N ASP A 201 -5.04 -1.87 -14.93
CA ASP A 201 -4.82 -0.88 -15.98
C ASP A 201 -6.16 -0.25 -16.39
N ARG A 202 -7.20 -1.08 -16.55
CA ARG A 202 -8.57 -0.60 -16.75
C ARG A 202 -9.08 0.19 -15.56
N ALA A 203 -8.83 -0.28 -14.33
CA ALA A 203 -9.24 0.42 -13.12
C ALA A 203 -8.59 1.81 -13.01
N VAL A 204 -7.30 1.94 -13.32
CA VAL A 204 -6.61 3.24 -13.37
C VAL A 204 -7.18 4.14 -14.46
N ALA A 205 -7.49 3.59 -15.64
CA ALA A 205 -8.09 4.35 -16.74
C ALA A 205 -9.46 4.95 -16.39
N GLU A 206 -10.27 4.24 -15.60
CA GLU A 206 -11.59 4.70 -15.15
C GLU A 206 -11.53 5.62 -13.93
N ILE A 207 -10.70 5.29 -12.93
CA ILE A 207 -10.71 6.01 -11.65
C ILE A 207 -10.06 7.39 -11.76
N VAL A 208 -9.03 7.58 -12.59
CA VAL A 208 -8.35 8.88 -12.72
C VAL A 208 -9.29 9.98 -13.20
N PRO A 209 -10.01 9.87 -14.33
CA PRO A 209 -10.94 10.92 -14.77
C PRO A 209 -12.11 11.11 -13.79
N PHE A 210 -12.64 10.03 -13.20
CA PHE A 210 -13.69 10.10 -12.18
C PHE A 210 -13.25 10.95 -10.97
N LEU A 211 -12.05 10.68 -10.44
CA LEU A 211 -11.48 11.43 -9.33
C LEU A 211 -11.18 12.88 -9.71
N CYS A 212 -10.64 13.14 -10.90
CA CYS A 212 -10.38 14.52 -11.35
C CYS A 212 -11.67 15.34 -11.35
N ALA A 213 -12.75 14.81 -11.92
CA ALA A 213 -14.04 15.49 -11.95
C ALA A 213 -14.61 15.73 -10.53
N GLY A 214 -14.51 14.74 -9.64
CA GLY A 214 -14.94 14.89 -8.24
C GLY A 214 -14.09 15.89 -7.45
N LEU A 215 -12.78 15.93 -7.70
CA LEU A 215 -11.85 16.86 -7.06
C LEU A 215 -12.05 18.30 -7.54
N SER A 216 -12.43 18.52 -8.80
CA SER A 216 -12.61 19.85 -9.40
C SER A 216 -14.06 20.34 -9.44
N ALA A 217 -15.01 19.60 -8.86
CA ALA A 217 -16.41 20.01 -8.82
C ALA A 217 -16.56 21.37 -8.10
N ALA A 218 -17.45 22.22 -8.61
CA ALA A 218 -17.76 23.54 -8.04
C ALA A 218 -18.46 23.42 -6.68
#